data_AF-A0A0M0W696-F1
#
_entry.id   AF-A0A0M0W696-F1
#
_cell.length_a   1.000
_cell.length_b   1.000
_cell.length_c   1.000
_cell.angle_alpha   90.00
_cell.angle_beta   90.00
_cell.angle_gamma   90.00
#
_symmetry.space_group_name_H-M   'P 1'
#
loop_
_entity.id
_entity.type
_entity.pdbx_description
1 polymer ?
#
loop_
_entity_poly.entity_id
_entity_poly.type
_entity_poly.pdbx_seq_one_letter_code
_entity_poly.pdbx_strand_id
1 'polypeptide(L)'
;MKSSDNLLNNQSLKDAGYDLKPIGRGAPSSVNDKIVKGIDGLYQNKNTDSNIKYVIDEAKFGSSQLSKTPKDGPQMSDGWLTGSETGKSRILEAVDGDKKLAGKIETALEEGEVERVLSKVDSSGNVKTYRLDAKGDIIGEWP
;
A
#
# COMPACT_ATOMS: atom_id res chain seq x y z
N MET A 1 8.20 0.71 16.35
CA MET A 1 6.87 0.22 15.95
C MET A 1 6.88 0.07 14.44
N LYS A 2 6.45 -1.07 13.86
CA LYS A 2 6.38 -1.20 12.40
C LYS A 2 5.09 -0.52 11.91
N SER A 3 5.10 0.13 10.74
CA SER A 3 3.88 0.74 10.18
C SER A 3 2.75 -0.28 10.01
N SER A 4 3.10 -1.51 9.63
CA SER A 4 2.16 -2.64 9.53
C SER A 4 1.46 -2.95 10.87
N ASP A 5 2.12 -2.81 12.01
CA ASP A 5 1.50 -3.07 13.32
C ASP A 5 0.39 -2.04 13.62
N ASN A 6 0.61 -0.78 13.21
CA ASN A 6 -0.38 0.29 13.31
C ASN A 6 -1.60 -0.01 12.41
N LEU A 7 -1.36 -0.49 11.19
CA LEU A 7 -2.43 -0.82 10.24
C LEU A 7 -3.35 -1.95 10.72
N LEU A 8 -2.83 -2.90 11.49
CA LEU A 8 -3.60 -4.08 11.91
C LEU A 8 -4.29 -3.91 13.27
N ASN A 9 -3.76 -3.04 14.14
CA ASN A 9 -4.19 -2.97 15.53
C ASN A 9 -4.78 -1.61 15.94
N ASN A 10 -4.81 -0.60 15.07
CA ASN A 10 -5.36 0.70 15.40
C ASN A 10 -6.90 0.64 15.46
N GLN A 11 -7.47 1.01 16.61
CA GLN A 11 -8.92 0.96 16.81
C GLN A 11 -9.66 1.96 15.89
N SER A 12 -9.07 3.13 15.62
CA SER A 12 -9.66 4.13 14.73
C SER A 12 -9.82 3.59 13.30
N LEU A 13 -8.93 2.70 12.86
CA LEU A 13 -9.07 2.02 11.56
C LEU A 13 -10.30 1.12 11.53
N LYS A 14 -10.47 0.30 12.58
CA LYS A 14 -11.60 -0.61 12.70
C LYS A 14 -12.92 0.15 12.75
N ASP A 15 -12.96 1.23 13.53
CA ASP A 15 -14.13 2.11 13.65
C ASP A 15 -14.45 2.82 12.33
N ALA A 16 -13.43 3.15 11.52
CA ALA A 16 -13.58 3.68 10.17
C ALA A 16 -13.90 2.60 9.11
N GLY A 17 -14.06 1.33 9.50
CA GLY A 17 -14.47 0.23 8.61
C GLY A 17 -13.32 -0.50 7.92
N TYR A 18 -12.08 -0.35 8.39
CA TYR A 18 -10.92 -1.06 7.88
C TYR A 18 -10.55 -2.24 8.80
N ASP A 19 -11.06 -3.43 8.47
CA ASP A 19 -10.67 -4.70 9.10
C ASP A 19 -9.62 -5.40 8.23
N LEU A 20 -8.36 -5.01 8.41
CA LEU A 20 -7.29 -5.35 7.47
C LEU A 20 -6.65 -6.70 7.77
N LYS A 21 -6.53 -7.53 6.74
CA LYS A 21 -5.75 -8.77 6.74
C LYS A 21 -4.63 -8.69 5.71
N PRO A 22 -3.36 -8.90 6.08
CA PRO A 22 -2.26 -8.89 5.12
C PRO A 22 -2.44 -10.01 4.09
N ILE A 23 -2.14 -9.70 2.82
CA ILE A 23 -2.16 -10.64 1.69
C ILE A 23 -0.90 -10.44 0.84
N GLY A 24 -0.58 -11.45 0.02
CA GLY A 24 0.63 -11.43 -0.79
C GLY A 24 1.89 -11.67 0.04
N ARG A 25 3.02 -11.16 -0.45
CA ARG A 25 4.31 -11.22 0.23
C ARG A 25 4.19 -10.45 1.54
N GLY A 26 4.41 -11.15 2.65
CA GLY A 26 4.44 -10.51 3.97
C GLY A 26 5.50 -9.41 4.03
N ALA A 27 5.26 -8.39 4.86
CA ALA A 27 6.25 -7.34 5.09
C ALA A 27 7.60 -7.95 5.53
N PRO A 28 8.74 -7.39 5.09
CA PRO A 28 10.05 -7.82 5.56
C PRO A 28 10.09 -7.90 7.09
N SER A 29 10.45 -9.07 7.59
CA SER A 29 10.45 -9.40 9.01
C SER A 29 11.73 -8.93 9.70
N SER A 30 12.86 -8.86 8.98
CA SER A 30 14.20 -8.55 9.52
C SER A 30 15.01 -7.59 8.63
N VAL A 31 16.02 -6.92 9.21
CA VAL A 31 17.00 -6.08 8.50
C VAL A 31 17.81 -6.86 7.45
N ASN A 32 17.91 -8.19 7.61
CA ASN A 32 18.64 -9.08 6.70
C ASN A 32 17.75 -9.67 5.60
N ASP A 33 16.44 -9.42 5.63
CA ASP A 33 15.56 -9.86 4.56
C ASP A 33 15.96 -9.13 3.27
N LYS A 34 15.92 -9.83 2.12
CA LYS A 34 16.26 -9.22 0.84
C LYS A 34 15.47 -7.92 0.69
N ILE A 35 16.16 -6.84 0.33
CA ILE A 35 15.50 -5.57 -0.02
C ILE A 35 14.62 -5.85 -1.25
N VAL A 36 13.33 -6.08 -0.99
CA VAL A 36 12.32 -6.19 -2.03
C VAL A 36 11.95 -4.76 -2.42
N LYS A 37 12.20 -4.40 -3.68
CA LYS A 37 11.77 -3.12 -4.24
C LYS A 37 10.33 -3.28 -4.73
N GLY A 38 9.39 -2.51 -4.23
CA GLY A 38 7.98 -2.62 -4.61
C GLY A 38 7.07 -2.00 -3.56
N ILE A 39 5.83 -2.48 -3.50
CA ILE A 39 4.84 -2.15 -2.46
C ILE A 39 5.32 -2.72 -1.12
N ASP A 40 5.25 -1.93 -0.04
CA ASP A 40 5.67 -2.35 1.29
C ASP A 40 4.61 -3.18 2.03
N GLY A 41 3.33 -2.89 1.81
CA GLY A 41 2.21 -3.61 2.42
C GLY A 41 0.99 -3.71 1.52
N LEU A 42 0.36 -4.88 1.53
CA LEU A 42 -0.87 -5.17 0.79
C LEU A 42 -1.85 -5.91 1.70
N TYR A 43 -3.08 -5.39 1.79
CA TYR A 43 -4.09 -5.88 2.73
C TYR A 43 -5.43 -6.05 2.05
N GLN A 44 -6.14 -7.13 2.40
CA GLN A 44 -7.56 -7.29 2.13
C GLN A 44 -8.35 -6.63 3.27
N ASN A 45 -9.34 -5.80 2.94
CA ASN A 45 -10.35 -5.37 3.90
C ASN A 45 -11.41 -6.47 4.05
N LYS A 46 -11.59 -6.97 5.27
CA LYS A 46 -12.54 -8.03 5.62
C LYS A 46 -13.92 -7.49 5.94
N ASN A 47 -14.05 -6.17 6.13
CA ASN A 47 -15.35 -5.53 6.30
C ASN A 47 -16.16 -5.64 5.00
N THR A 48 -17.23 -6.44 5.03
CA THR A 48 -18.11 -6.66 3.87
C THR A 48 -18.97 -5.45 3.52
N ASP A 49 -19.19 -4.55 4.47
CA ASP A 49 -20.02 -3.36 4.30
C ASP A 49 -19.22 -2.19 3.68
N SER A 50 -17.91 -2.33 3.58
CA SER A 50 -17.01 -1.36 2.94
C SER A 50 -17.00 -1.50 1.42
N ASN A 51 -17.02 -0.37 0.70
CA ASN A 51 -16.72 -0.33 -0.73
C ASN A 51 -15.23 -0.59 -1.01
N ILE A 52 -14.34 -0.26 -0.08
CA ILE A 52 -12.90 -0.57 -0.17
C ILE A 52 -12.68 -2.06 0.09
N LYS A 53 -12.07 -2.76 -0.86
CA LYS A 53 -11.69 -4.19 -0.78
C LYS A 53 -10.22 -4.41 -0.44
N TYR A 54 -9.35 -3.49 -0.84
CA TYR A 54 -7.91 -3.60 -0.59
C TYR A 54 -7.30 -2.29 -0.12
N VAL A 55 -6.22 -2.39 0.65
CA VAL A 55 -5.37 -1.27 1.04
C VAL A 55 -3.93 -1.56 0.61
N ILE A 56 -3.31 -0.61 -0.07
CA ILE A 56 -1.90 -0.65 -0.46
C ILE A 56 -1.15 0.40 0.35
N ASP A 57 -0.15 -0.03 1.12
CA ASP A 57 0.68 0.84 1.97
C ASP A 57 2.10 0.93 1.43
N GLU A 58 2.63 2.15 1.44
CA GLU A 58 4.06 2.44 1.32
C GLU A 58 4.55 3.09 2.62
N ALA A 59 5.65 2.60 3.17
CA ALA A 59 6.27 3.16 4.36
C ALA A 59 7.47 4.06 4.00
N LYS A 60 7.57 5.21 4.68
CA LYS A 60 8.74 6.10 4.59
C LYS A 60 9.23 6.48 5.97
N PHE A 61 10.54 6.32 6.18
CA PHE A 61 11.20 6.72 7.43
C PHE A 61 11.93 8.04 7.28
N GLY A 62 11.79 8.92 8.28
CA GLY A 62 12.48 10.20 8.36
C GLY A 62 12.16 11.13 7.20
N SER A 63 13.20 11.62 6.52
CA SER A 63 13.06 12.54 5.38
C SER A 63 12.72 11.86 4.05
N SER A 64 12.62 10.52 4.02
CA SER A 64 12.34 9.75 2.80
C SER A 64 10.97 10.12 2.20
N GLN A 65 10.91 10.26 0.87
CA GLN A 65 9.68 10.58 0.14
C GLN A 65 9.37 9.53 -0.94
N LEU A 66 8.14 9.55 -1.43
CA LEU A 66 7.76 8.85 -2.66
C LEU A 66 8.57 9.41 -3.84
N SER A 67 9.17 8.52 -4.63
CA SER A 67 9.85 8.92 -5.86
C SER A 67 8.83 9.38 -6.90
N LYS A 68 9.06 10.54 -7.52
CA LYS A 68 8.19 11.13 -8.55
C LYS A 68 8.65 10.87 -9.98
N THR A 69 9.82 10.26 -10.15
CA THR A 69 10.48 10.05 -11.44
C THR A 69 10.66 8.59 -11.91
N PRO A 70 10.02 7.54 -11.34
CA PRO A 70 10.03 6.25 -12.02
C PRO A 70 9.42 6.37 -13.43
N LYS A 71 9.87 5.51 -14.35
CA LYS A 71 9.37 5.49 -15.74
C LYS A 71 7.86 5.29 -15.79
N ASP A 72 7.35 4.35 -15.00
CA ASP A 72 5.92 4.07 -14.88
C ASP A 72 5.09 5.19 -14.20
N GLY A 73 5.69 6.36 -13.95
CA GLY A 73 5.09 7.45 -13.18
C GLY A 73 5.45 7.44 -11.69
N PRO A 74 4.94 8.42 -10.92
CA PRO A 74 5.19 8.54 -9.48
C PRO A 74 4.88 7.26 -8.69
N GLN A 75 5.64 6.96 -7.64
CA GLN A 75 5.31 5.85 -6.74
C GLN A 75 3.87 5.96 -6.23
N MET A 76 3.19 4.82 -6.13
CA MET A 76 1.78 4.67 -5.72
C MET A 76 0.74 5.25 -6.70
N SER A 77 1.16 5.78 -7.85
CA SER A 77 0.25 6.07 -8.97
C SER A 77 -0.25 4.78 -9.64
N ASP A 78 -1.34 4.88 -10.40
CA ASP A 78 -1.90 3.75 -11.15
C ASP A 78 -0.87 3.14 -12.11
N GLY A 79 -0.16 4.01 -12.85
CA GLY A 79 0.90 3.60 -13.77
C GLY A 79 2.02 2.85 -13.06
N TRP A 80 2.44 3.32 -11.88
CA TRP A 80 3.50 2.69 -11.12
C TRP A 80 3.09 1.34 -10.54
N LEU A 81 1.84 1.23 -10.05
CA LEU A 81 1.30 -0.01 -9.50
C LEU A 81 1.16 -1.10 -10.57
N THR A 82 0.71 -0.71 -11.76
CA THR A 82 0.44 -1.63 -12.88
C THR A 82 1.64 -1.84 -13.82
N GLY A 83 2.64 -0.96 -13.77
CA GLY A 83 3.81 -1.00 -14.64
C GLY A 83 3.50 -0.55 -16.07
N SER A 84 2.76 0.54 -16.23
CA SER A 84 2.18 0.96 -17.52
C SER A 84 3.18 1.19 -18.65
N GLU A 85 4.44 1.54 -18.36
CA GLU A 85 5.47 1.74 -19.38
C GLU A 85 6.45 0.56 -19.48
N THR A 86 6.85 0.00 -18.34
CA THR A 86 7.91 -1.01 -18.28
C THR A 86 7.39 -2.45 -18.29
N GLY A 87 6.08 -2.64 -18.14
CA GLY A 87 5.44 -3.95 -17.98
C GLY A 87 5.68 -4.59 -16.61
N LYS A 88 6.32 -3.89 -15.68
CA LYS A 88 6.65 -4.40 -14.35
C LYS A 88 5.51 -4.09 -13.36
N SER A 89 4.50 -4.96 -13.27
CA SER A 89 3.39 -4.81 -12.32
C SER A 89 3.87 -5.02 -10.87
N ARG A 90 3.81 -3.97 -10.05
CA ARG A 90 4.15 -4.03 -8.63
C ARG A 90 3.09 -4.77 -7.84
N ILE A 91 1.83 -4.71 -8.26
CA ILE A 91 0.74 -5.51 -7.69
C ILE A 91 1.06 -7.00 -7.86
N LEU A 92 1.46 -7.42 -9.08
CA LEU A 92 1.83 -8.82 -9.34
C LEU A 92 3.04 -9.26 -8.51
N GLU A 93 4.05 -8.41 -8.37
CA GLU A 93 5.21 -8.68 -7.52
C GLU A 93 4.83 -8.80 -6.04
N ALA A 94 3.92 -7.94 -5.57
CA ALA A 94 3.44 -7.95 -4.19
C ALA A 94 2.65 -9.21 -3.83
N VAL A 95 2.08 -9.91 -4.81
CA VAL A 95 1.37 -11.19 -4.60
C VAL A 95 2.18 -12.41 -5.04
N ASP A 96 3.51 -12.28 -5.07
CA ASP A 96 4.45 -13.35 -5.44
C ASP A 96 4.12 -14.02 -6.80
N GLY A 97 3.60 -13.23 -7.74
CA GLY A 97 3.27 -13.71 -9.09
C GLY A 97 1.91 -14.41 -9.22
N ASP A 98 1.05 -14.40 -8.19
CA ASP A 98 -0.32 -14.86 -8.30
C ASP A 98 -1.14 -13.95 -9.22
N LYS A 99 -1.20 -14.32 -10.50
CA LYS A 99 -1.91 -13.57 -11.55
C LYS A 99 -3.40 -13.43 -11.27
N LYS A 100 -4.03 -14.40 -10.57
CA LYS A 100 -5.47 -14.35 -10.29
C LYS A 100 -5.76 -13.34 -9.18
N LEU A 101 -4.93 -13.31 -8.15
CA LEU A 101 -5.06 -12.32 -7.09
C LEU A 101 -4.67 -10.92 -7.61
N ALA A 102 -3.59 -10.81 -8.38
CA ALA A 102 -3.18 -9.56 -9.00
C ALA A 102 -4.30 -8.96 -9.86
N GLY A 103 -4.89 -9.75 -10.75
CA GLY A 103 -5.99 -9.28 -11.60
C GLY A 103 -7.21 -8.80 -10.81
N LYS A 104 -7.55 -9.44 -9.68
CA LYS A 104 -8.63 -8.96 -8.81
C LYS A 104 -8.32 -7.60 -8.19
N ILE A 105 -7.07 -7.38 -7.79
CA ILE A 105 -6.64 -6.12 -7.18
C ILE A 105 -6.58 -5.02 -8.24
N GLU A 106 -6.11 -5.34 -9.45
CA GLU A 106 -6.10 -4.41 -10.59
C GLU A 106 -7.53 -4.00 -10.99
N THR A 107 -8.49 -4.94 -11.05
CA THR A 107 -9.91 -4.60 -11.27
C THR A 107 -10.46 -3.72 -10.14
N ALA A 108 -10.21 -4.08 -8.88
CA ALA A 108 -10.64 -3.26 -7.74
C ALA A 108 -10.02 -1.85 -7.79
N LEU A 109 -8.78 -1.72 -8.27
CA LEU A 109 -8.11 -0.42 -8.43
C LEU A 109 -8.85 0.44 -9.48
N GLU A 110 -9.21 -0.15 -10.62
CA GLU A 110 -9.98 0.50 -11.68
C GLU A 110 -11.39 0.90 -11.23
N GLU A 111 -12.02 0.07 -10.39
CA GLU A 111 -13.36 0.30 -9.83
C GLU A 111 -13.37 1.28 -8.64
N GLY A 112 -12.20 1.78 -8.20
CA GLY A 112 -12.09 2.70 -7.07
C GLY A 112 -12.30 2.04 -5.70
N GLU A 113 -12.13 0.71 -5.63
CA GLU A 113 -12.28 -0.10 -4.42
C GLU A 113 -10.93 -0.35 -3.69
N VAL A 114 -9.89 0.39 -4.05
CA VAL A 114 -8.55 0.29 -3.44
C VAL A 114 -8.17 1.60 -2.77
N GLU A 115 -7.84 1.52 -1.49
CA GLU A 115 -7.24 2.62 -0.75
C GLU A 115 -5.72 2.60 -0.90
N ARG A 116 -5.13 3.76 -1.16
CA ARG A 116 -3.68 3.91 -1.26
C ARG A 116 -3.20 4.80 -0.14
N VAL A 117 -2.23 4.32 0.62
CA VAL A 117 -1.77 5.02 1.81
C VAL A 117 -0.25 5.11 1.90
N LEU A 118 0.21 6.21 2.49
CA LEU A 118 1.60 6.45 2.82
C LEU A 118 1.76 6.55 4.34
N SER A 119 2.42 5.56 4.94
CA SER A 119 2.77 5.58 6.35
C SER A 119 4.13 6.27 6.56
N LYS A 120 4.12 7.48 7.11
CA LYS A 120 5.33 8.21 7.51
C LYS A 120 5.69 7.89 8.96
N VAL A 121 6.90 7.37 9.14
CA VAL A 121 7.49 7.07 10.45
C VAL A 121 8.55 8.13 10.77
N ASP A 122 8.36 8.85 11.87
CA ASP A 122 9.35 9.83 12.33
C ASP A 122 10.53 9.19 13.07
N SER A 123 11.54 9.98 13.41
CA SER A 123 12.74 9.52 14.14
C SER A 123 12.44 9.00 15.55
N SER A 124 11.29 9.35 16.13
CA SER A 124 10.81 8.88 17.43
C SER A 124 10.00 7.59 17.31
N GLY A 125 9.71 7.14 16.08
CA GLY A 125 8.92 5.95 15.79
C GLY A 125 7.41 6.19 15.78
N ASN A 126 6.95 7.45 15.80
CA ASN A 126 5.53 7.77 15.62
C ASN A 126 5.14 7.61 14.15
N VAL A 127 3.95 7.07 13.92
CA VAL A 127 3.42 6.81 12.58
C VAL A 127 2.27 7.75 12.30
N LYS A 128 2.34 8.47 11.17
CA LYS A 128 1.19 9.17 10.56
C LYS A 128 0.95 8.60 9.18
N THR A 129 -0.30 8.30 8.86
CA THR A 129 -0.65 7.72 7.57
C THR A 129 -1.48 8.71 6.76
N TYR A 130 -1.26 8.72 5.45
CA TYR A 130 -1.89 9.67 4.53
C TYR A 130 -2.51 8.94 3.35
N ARG A 131 -3.68 9.41 2.91
CA ARG A 131 -4.32 8.92 1.69
C ARG A 131 -3.64 9.50 0.45
N LEU A 132 -3.51 8.68 -0.59
CA LEU A 132 -2.95 9.03 -1.88
C LEU A 132 -4.01 8.93 -2.99
N ASP A 133 -3.92 9.79 -4.00
CA ASP A 133 -4.76 9.74 -5.20
C ASP A 133 -4.18 8.85 -6.32
N ALA A 134 -4.89 8.83 -7.47
CA ALA A 134 -4.51 8.16 -8.72
C ALA A 134 -3.09 8.48 -9.22
N LYS A 135 -2.58 9.67 -8.88
CA LYS A 135 -1.28 10.20 -9.31
C LYS A 135 -0.19 9.97 -8.26
N GLY A 136 -0.52 9.37 -7.12
CA GLY A 136 0.40 9.18 -6.00
C GLY A 136 0.66 10.47 -5.23
N ASP A 137 -0.29 11.42 -5.25
CA ASP A 137 -0.24 12.66 -4.48
C ASP A 137 -1.04 12.53 -3.19
N ILE A 138 -0.53 13.15 -2.11
CA ILE A 138 -1.18 13.12 -0.80
C ILE A 138 -2.43 14.02 -0.84
N ILE A 139 -3.57 13.47 -0.43
CA ILE A 139 -4.86 14.20 -0.41
C ILE A 139 -5.44 14.40 1.00
N GLY A 140 -4.88 13.76 2.02
CA GLY A 140 -5.33 13.91 3.41
C GLY A 140 -4.67 12.92 4.36
N GLU A 141 -4.87 13.12 5.67
CA GLU A 141 -4.52 12.13 6.69
C GLU A 141 -5.48 10.92 6.61
N TRP A 142 -5.01 9.75 7.03
CA TRP A 142 -5.73 8.50 7.03
C TRP A 142 -5.35 7.68 8.28
N PRO A 143 -6.27 6.93 8.90
CA PRO A 143 -7.72 6.84 8.62
C PRO A 143 -8.56 7.97 9.22
#